data_AF-A0A3M4XW92-F1
#
_entry.id   AF-A0A3M4XW92-F1
#
_cell.length_a   1.000
_cell.length_b   1.000
_cell.length_c   1.000
_cell.angle_alpha   90.00
_cell.angle_beta   90.00
_cell.angle_gamma   90.00
#
_symmetry.space_group_name_H-M   'P 1'
#
loop_
_entity.id
_entity.type
_entity.pdbx_description
1 polymer ?
#
loop_
_entity_poly.entity_id
_entity_poly.type
_entity_poly.pdbx_seq_one_letter_code
_entity_poly.pdbx_strand_id
1 'polypeptide(L)'
;MSACRGFAEDRLMPPECQLFSTLGCPLCEVAEAVLLPFAIEHGLLVELVDICEDEQLLERYELRVPVLRRVDTGDELDWPFDAPQVASFLSR
;
A
#
# COMPACT_ATOMS: atom_id res chain seq x y z
N MET A 1 -29.68 -32.21 -5.14
CA MET A 1 -29.18 -31.76 -3.81
C MET A 1 -27.79 -31.19 -4.03
N SER A 2 -27.74 -30.07 -4.74
CA SER A 2 -27.66 -28.69 -4.21
C SER A 2 -26.26 -28.41 -3.71
N ALA A 3 -25.51 -27.73 -4.58
CA ALA A 3 -24.15 -27.27 -4.38
C ALA A 3 -24.03 -26.46 -3.07
N CYS A 4 -23.04 -26.80 -2.25
CA CYS A 4 -22.45 -25.85 -1.31
C CYS A 4 -21.79 -24.75 -2.15
N ARG A 5 -22.57 -23.76 -2.57
CA ARG A 5 -22.08 -22.54 -3.19
C ARG A 5 -21.15 -21.86 -2.18
N GLY A 6 -19.89 -21.65 -2.61
CA GLY A 6 -18.91 -20.82 -1.93
C GLY A 6 -19.56 -19.49 -1.53
N PHE A 7 -19.49 -19.20 -0.25
CA PHE A 7 -19.93 -17.94 0.31
C PHE A 7 -18.92 -16.86 -0.10
N ALA A 8 -19.29 -16.03 -1.09
CA ALA A 8 -18.76 -14.67 -1.31
C ALA A 8 -17.27 -14.50 -1.72
N GLU A 9 -16.82 -15.15 -2.80
CA GLU A 9 -15.44 -14.98 -3.32
C GLU A 9 -15.25 -13.85 -4.35
N ASP A 10 -16.30 -13.11 -4.73
CA ASP A 10 -16.27 -12.20 -5.91
C ASP A 10 -16.48 -10.71 -5.58
N ARG A 11 -16.25 -10.25 -4.34
CA ARG A 11 -16.44 -8.80 -4.05
C ARG A 11 -15.55 -8.10 -3.01
N LEU A 12 -14.61 -8.76 -2.33
CA LEU A 12 -13.97 -8.16 -1.13
C LEU A 12 -12.51 -8.63 -0.89
N MET A 13 -11.65 -8.70 -1.90
CA MET A 13 -10.21 -8.70 -1.62
C MET A 13 -9.78 -7.24 -1.39
N PRO A 14 -9.36 -6.84 -0.18
CA PRO A 14 -8.80 -5.52 0.02
C PRO A 14 -7.56 -5.36 -0.88
N PRO A 15 -7.34 -4.19 -1.48
CA PRO A 15 -6.20 -3.97 -2.36
C PRO A 15 -4.90 -4.27 -1.60
N GLU A 16 -3.96 -4.94 -2.25
CA GLU A 16 -2.61 -5.15 -1.73
C GLU A 16 -1.72 -4.02 -2.22
N CYS A 17 -0.93 -3.46 -1.31
CA CYS A 17 -0.05 -2.33 -1.56
C CYS A 17 1.37 -2.59 -1.05
N GLN A 18 2.32 -1.84 -1.59
CA GLN A 18 3.68 -1.73 -1.10
C GLN A 18 3.96 -0.28 -0.71
N LEU A 19 4.60 -0.08 0.43
CA LEU A 19 5.17 1.20 0.81
C LEU A 19 6.69 1.13 0.60
N PHE A 20 7.16 1.81 -0.45
CA PHE A 20 8.60 1.98 -0.65
C PHE A 20 9.15 2.94 0.39
N SER A 21 10.18 2.48 1.09
CA SER A 21 10.72 3.13 2.28
C SER A 21 12.22 2.88 2.42
N THR A 22 12.84 3.52 3.41
CA THR A 22 14.19 3.19 3.87
C THR A 22 14.21 3.10 5.39
N LEU A 23 15.11 2.27 5.93
CA LEU A 23 15.27 2.12 7.37
C LEU A 23 15.64 3.46 8.03
N GLY A 24 14.95 3.78 9.13
CA GLY A 24 15.21 4.98 9.93
C GLY A 24 14.76 6.29 9.26
N CYS A 25 13.87 6.24 8.27
CA CYS A 25 13.30 7.42 7.63
C CYS A 25 12.06 7.93 8.40
N PRO A 26 12.11 9.11 9.05
CA PRO A 26 10.98 9.62 9.83
C PRO A 26 9.75 9.92 8.97
N LEU A 27 9.93 10.29 7.70
CA LEU A 27 8.81 10.51 6.78
C LEU A 27 8.08 9.20 6.45
N CYS A 28 8.81 8.10 6.32
CA CYS A 28 8.22 6.78 6.07
C CYS A 28 7.40 6.32 7.28
N GLU A 29 7.89 6.55 8.50
CA GLU A 29 7.13 6.25 9.74
C GLU A 29 5.81 7.04 9.80
N VAL A 30 5.82 8.31 9.39
CA VAL A 30 4.60 9.13 9.32
C VAL A 30 3.64 8.58 8.25
N ALA A 31 4.14 8.23 7.07
CA ALA A 31 3.32 7.66 6.00
C ALA A 31 2.70 6.31 6.41
N GLU A 32 3.47 5.43 7.06
CA GLU A 32 2.96 4.16 7.60
C GLU A 32 1.84 4.40 8.62
N ALA A 33 1.99 5.39 9.50
CA ALA A 33 0.95 5.74 10.47
C ALA A 33 -0.36 6.22 9.82
N VAL A 34 -0.29 6.84 8.64
CA VAL A 34 -1.49 7.20 7.85
C VAL A 34 -2.19 5.96 7.29
N LEU A 35 -1.45 4.90 6.96
CA LEU A 35 -1.97 3.65 6.39
C LEU A 35 -2.50 2.68 7.45
N LEU A 36 -1.99 2.74 8.68
CA LEU A 36 -2.33 1.81 9.76
C LEU A 36 -3.84 1.68 10.02
N PRO A 37 -4.65 2.76 10.05
CA PRO A 37 -6.10 2.63 10.21
C PRO A 37 -6.76 1.83 9.07
N PHE A 38 -6.27 1.95 7.84
CA PHE A 38 -6.78 1.18 6.70
C PHE A 38 -6.44 -0.31 6.82
N ALA A 39 -5.25 -0.63 7.32
CA ALA A 39 -4.87 -2.02 7.57
C ALA A 39 -5.75 -2.65 8.65
N ILE A 40 -6.03 -1.91 9.74
CA ILE A 40 -6.83 -2.40 10.87
C ILE A 40 -8.33 -2.47 10.55
N GLU A 41 -8.89 -1.41 9.95
CA GLU A 41 -10.34 -1.25 9.79
C GLU A 41 -10.87 -1.77 8.46
N HIS A 42 -10.01 -1.78 7.42
CA HIS A 42 -10.41 -2.12 6.05
C HIS A 42 -9.65 -3.34 5.49
N GLY A 43 -8.75 -3.93 6.27
CA GLY A 43 -7.98 -5.11 5.87
C GLY A 43 -6.96 -4.84 4.77
N LEU A 44 -6.58 -3.57 4.52
CA LEU A 44 -5.52 -3.20 3.58
C LEU A 44 -4.25 -3.99 3.92
N LEU A 45 -3.72 -4.71 2.95
CA LEU A 45 -2.42 -5.38 3.08
C LEU A 45 -1.35 -4.41 2.57
N VAL A 46 -0.39 -4.07 3.44
CA VAL A 46 0.75 -3.22 3.08
C VAL A 46 2.05 -3.98 3.38
N GLU A 47 2.83 -4.22 2.34
CA GLU A 47 4.21 -4.67 2.48
C GLU A 47 5.15 -3.46 2.56
N LEU A 48 6.02 -3.43 3.58
CA LEU A 48 7.10 -2.44 3.65
C LEU A 48 8.28 -2.94 2.82
N VAL A 49 8.65 -2.18 1.80
CA VAL A 49 9.78 -2.52 0.92
C VAL A 49 10.92 -1.53 1.18
N ASP A 50 12.06 -2.05 1.64
CA ASP A 50 13.29 -1.24 1.77
C ASP A 50 13.96 -1.13 0.40
N ILE A 51 13.98 0.07 -0.16
CA ILE A 51 14.58 0.31 -1.47
C ILE A 51 16.11 0.17 -1.46
N CYS A 52 16.75 0.16 -0.29
CA CYS A 52 18.20 0.00 -0.18
C CYS A 52 18.68 -1.41 -0.55
N GLU A 53 17.78 -2.39 -0.59
CA GLU A 53 18.11 -3.78 -0.92
C GLU A 53 18.11 -4.07 -2.44
N ASP A 54 17.61 -3.14 -3.26
CA ASP A 54 17.52 -3.27 -4.72
C ASP A 54 17.97 -1.98 -5.42
N GLU A 55 19.05 -2.06 -6.19
CA GLU A 55 19.63 -0.91 -6.92
C GLU A 55 18.63 -0.22 -7.86
N GLN A 56 17.70 -0.97 -8.48
CA GLN A 56 16.69 -0.41 -9.38
C GLN A 56 15.62 0.36 -8.61
N LEU A 57 15.25 -0.13 -7.41
CA LEU A 57 14.33 0.59 -6.54
C LEU A 57 14.99 1.84 -5.97
N LEU A 58 16.27 1.74 -5.58
CA LEU A 58 17.04 2.88 -5.10
C LEU A 58 17.09 3.99 -6.17
N GLU A 59 17.51 3.68 -7.40
CA GLU A 59 17.57 4.66 -8.50
C GLU A 59 16.21 5.33 -8.78
N ARG A 60 15.12 4.58 -8.64
CA ARG A 60 13.76 5.08 -8.92
C ARG A 60 13.16 5.90 -7.78
N TYR A 61 13.44 5.56 -6.53
CA TYR A 61 12.68 6.06 -5.38
C TYR A 61 13.52 6.80 -4.33
N GLU A 62 14.86 6.85 -4.43
CA GLU A 62 15.71 7.49 -3.42
C GLU A 62 15.29 8.92 -3.04
N LEU A 63 14.78 9.71 -4.00
CA LEU A 63 14.31 11.09 -3.79
C LEU A 63 12.79 11.19 -3.62
N ARG A 64 12.06 10.07 -3.63
CA ARG A 64 10.59 10.01 -3.62
C ARG A 64 10.01 9.33 -2.39
N VAL A 65 10.76 8.46 -1.72
CA VAL A 65 10.24 7.74 -0.54
C VAL A 65 9.71 8.73 0.53
N PRO A 66 8.54 8.46 1.15
CA PRO A 66 7.71 7.27 0.98
C PRO A 66 6.77 7.32 -0.26
N VAL A 67 6.62 6.18 -0.94
CA VAL A 67 5.67 6.01 -2.07
C VAL A 67 4.80 4.79 -1.83
N LEU A 68 3.48 4.97 -1.87
CA LEU A 68 2.52 3.87 -1.81
C LEU A 68 2.22 3.39 -3.23
N ARG A 69 2.44 2.10 -3.50
CA ARG A 69 2.13 1.49 -4.79
C ARG A 69 1.09 0.40 -4.63
N ARG A 70 0.10 0.37 -5.51
CA ARG A 70 -0.83 -0.77 -5.63
C ARG A 70 -0.21 -1.93 -6.39
N VAL A 71 -0.37 -3.15 -5.88
CA VAL A 71 0.18 -4.36 -6.52
C VAL A 71 -0.61 -4.76 -7.77
N ASP A 72 -1.93 -4.56 -7.75
CA ASP A 72 -2.82 -4.98 -8.84
C ASP A 72 -2.72 -4.11 -10.10
N THR A 73 -2.48 -2.81 -9.93
CA THR A 73 -2.46 -1.80 -11.00
C THR A 73 -1.07 -1.24 -11.29
N GLY A 74 -0.18 -1.26 -10.29
CA GLY A 74 1.10 -0.56 -10.35
C GLY A 74 1.00 0.95 -10.16
N ASP A 75 -0.21 1.49 -9.90
CA ASP A 75 -0.39 2.91 -9.65
C ASP A 75 0.36 3.32 -8.37
N GLU A 76 0.90 4.54 -8.38
CA GLU A 76 1.66 5.12 -7.28
C GLU A 76 0.95 6.35 -6.70
N LEU A 77 1.08 6.51 -5.38
CA LEU A 77 0.72 7.71 -4.64
C LEU A 77 1.98 8.21 -3.91
N ASP A 78 2.52 9.31 -4.41
CA ASP A 78 3.66 10.00 -3.81
C ASP A 78 3.27 10.72 -2.52
N TRP A 79 4.21 10.77 -1.57
CA TRP A 79 4.12 11.66 -0.42
C TRP A 79 4.12 13.14 -0.87
N PRO A 80 3.40 14.05 -0.18
CA PRO A 80 2.55 13.82 0.99
C PRO A 80 1.13 13.35 0.67
N PHE A 81 0.63 12.44 1.50
CA PHE A 81 -0.77 11.99 1.46
C PHE A 81 -1.40 11.91 2.86
N ASP A 82 -2.71 12.12 2.90
CA ASP A 82 -3.58 11.93 4.07
C ASP A 82 -4.58 10.78 3.87
N ALA A 83 -5.38 10.49 4.90
CA ALA A 83 -6.36 9.42 4.85
C ALA A 83 -7.40 9.57 3.72
N PRO A 84 -8.01 10.76 3.49
CA PRO A 84 -8.86 10.98 2.32
C PRO A 84 -8.19 10.66 0.97
N GLN A 85 -6.93 11.06 0.78
CA GLN A 85 -6.18 10.76 -0.45
C GLN A 85 -5.93 9.25 -0.61
N VAL A 86 -5.57 8.56 0.48
CA VAL A 86 -5.40 7.09 0.48
C VAL A 86 -6.73 6.40 0.15
N ALA A 87 -7.83 6.79 0.78
CA ALA A 87 -9.15 6.21 0.51
C ALA A 87 -9.56 6.38 -0.96
N SER A 88 -9.35 7.57 -1.51
CA SER A 88 -9.61 7.82 -2.93
C SER A 88 -8.72 7.01 -3.83
N PHE A 89 -7.44 6.83 -3.46
CA PHE A 89 -6.47 6.05 -4.23
C PHE A 89 -6.83 4.56 -4.29
N LEU A 90 -7.21 3.98 -3.16
CA LEU A 90 -7.58 2.56 -3.05
C LEU A 90 -8.91 2.22 -3.73
N SER A 91 -9.75 3.23 -4.00
CA SER A 91 -11.04 3.06 -4.67
C SER A 91 -10.96 3.14 -6.20
N ARG A 92 -9.77 3.37 -6.77
CA ARG A 92 -9.56 3.50 -8.22
C ARG A 92 -9.58 2.17 -8.96
#